data_AF-A0A6G1GMV5-F1
#
_entry.id   AF-A0A6G1GMV5-F1
#
_cell.length_a   1.000
_cell.length_b   1.000
_cell.length_c   1.000
_cell.angle_alpha   90.00
_cell.angle_beta   90.00
_cell.angle_gamma   90.00
#
_symmetry.space_group_name_H-M   'P 1'
#
loop_
_entity.id
_entity.type
_entity.pdbx_description
1 polymer ?
#
loop_
_entity_poly.entity_id
_entity_poly.type
_entity_poly.pdbx_seq_one_letter_code
_entity_poly.pdbx_strand_id
1 'polypeptide(L)' 'MDLSNVSSEMSLYNNGLQVIGDPYWLTSAEKRQVQKAGSIVVAFATEKEASFCIRNRVYIAGISARVEKVYS' A
#
# COMPACT_ATOMS: atom_id res chain seq x y z
N MET A 1 -4.41 7.44 -9.53
CA MET A 1 -4.98 7.05 -8.23
C MET A 1 -4.66 8.13 -7.22
N ASP A 2 -5.66 8.57 -6.48
CA ASP A 2 -5.49 9.48 -5.34
C ASP A 2 -5.07 8.68 -4.11
N LEU A 3 -4.05 9.14 -3.37
CA LEU A 3 -3.56 8.45 -2.18
C LEU A 3 -4.43 8.72 -0.95
N SER A 4 -5.25 9.77 -0.96
CA SER A 4 -6.14 10.12 0.16
C SER A 4 -7.07 8.99 0.57
N ASN A 5 -7.43 8.12 -0.37
CA ASN A 5 -8.39 7.05 -0.16
C ASN A 5 -7.72 5.71 0.17
N VAL A 6 -6.40 5.59 0.02
CA VAL A 6 -5.67 4.33 0.24
C VAL A 6 -5.84 3.84 1.67
N SER A 7 -5.69 4.72 2.66
CA SER A 7 -5.82 4.33 4.07
C SER A 7 -7.24 3.82 4.39
N SER A 8 -8.26 4.50 3.89
CA SER A 8 -9.67 4.09 4.07
C SER A 8 -9.97 2.77 3.37
N GLU A 9 -9.55 2.61 2.11
CA GLU A 9 -9.77 1.38 1.36
C GLU A 9 -9.03 0.19 1.97
N MET A 10 -7.79 0.39 2.42
CA MET A 10 -7.03 -0.67 3.09
C MET A 10 -7.75 -1.16 4.34
N SER A 11 -8.33 -0.25 5.14
CA SER A 11 -9.10 -0.61 6.33
C SER A 11 -10.40 -1.37 6.00
N LEU A 12 -11.05 -1.06 4.87
CA LEU A 12 -12.30 -1.68 4.44
C LEU A 12 -12.10 -3.09 3.89
N TYR A 13 -11.07 -3.29 3.07
CA TYR A 13 -10.86 -4.54 2.35
C TYR A 13 -9.92 -5.52 3.06
N ASN A 14 -9.18 -5.06 4.06
CA ASN A 14 -8.20 -5.90 4.76
C ASN A 14 -8.48 -5.81 6.26
N ASN A 15 -9.41 -6.66 6.73
CA ASN A 15 -9.93 -6.72 8.10
C ASN A 15 -8.84 -6.51 9.16
N GLY A 16 -8.82 -5.33 9.78
CA GLY A 16 -7.95 -5.00 10.90
C GLY A 16 -6.57 -4.44 10.54
N LEU A 17 -6.29 -4.12 9.28
CA LEU A 17 -5.09 -3.36 8.92
C LEU A 17 -5.31 -1.86 9.11
N GLN A 18 -4.56 -1.26 10.03
CA GLN A 18 -4.54 0.19 10.21
C GLN A 18 -3.25 0.76 9.62
N VAL A 19 -3.40 1.52 8.53
CA VAL A 19 -2.31 2.30 7.96
C VAL A 19 -2.02 3.48 8.91
N ILE A 20 -0.75 3.70 9.23
CA ILE A 20 -0.29 4.86 10.00
C ILE A 20 0.44 5.85 9.11
N GLY A 21 0.26 7.14 9.41
CA GLY A 21 0.81 8.23 8.61
C GLY A 21 0.19 8.29 7.21
N ASP A 22 0.81 9.11 6.36
CA ASP A 22 0.34 9.33 5.01
C ASP A 22 1.07 8.40 4.02
N PRO A 23 0.33 7.59 3.24
CA PRO A 23 0.91 6.85 2.13
C PRO A 23 1.58 7.81 1.14
N TYR A 24 2.67 7.36 0.53
CA TYR A 24 3.34 8.12 -0.53
C TYR A 24 3.73 7.24 -1.70
N TRP A 25 3.89 7.87 -2.87
CA TRP A 25 4.34 7.18 -4.06
C TRP A 25 5.85 6.89 -3.96
N LEU A 26 6.24 5.63 -4.05
CA LEU A 26 7.65 5.26 -4.29
C LEU A 26 8.04 5.55 -5.76
N THR A 27 7.08 5.38 -6.66
CA THR A 27 7.26 5.68 -8.08
C THR A 27 7.07 7.18 -8.36
N SER A 28 8.05 7.80 -9.02
CA SER A 28 7.97 9.21 -9.41
C SER A 28 6.76 9.52 -10.30
N ALA A 29 6.28 10.77 -10.24
CA ALA A 29 5.14 11.22 -11.03
C ALA A 29 5.35 11.04 -12.54
N GLU A 30 6.54 11.35 -13.04
CA GLU A 30 6.93 11.17 -14.44
C GLU A 30 6.82 9.71 -14.89
N LYS A 31 7.36 8.78 -14.09
CA LYS A 31 7.29 7.35 -14.41
C LYS A 31 5.84 6.85 -14.43
N ARG A 32 4.99 7.32 -13.52
CA ARG A 32 3.56 6.97 -13.47
C ARG A 32 2.76 7.42 -14.69
N GLN A 33 3.25 8.39 -15.47
CA GLN A 33 2.60 8.81 -16.72
C GLN A 33 2.87 7.84 -17.88
N VAL A 34 4.04 7.19 -17.88
CA VAL A 34 4.50 6.35 -18.99
C VAL A 34 4.27 4.87 -18.70
N GLN A 35 4.47 4.46 -17.45
CA GLN A 35 4.42 3.06 -17.05
C GLN A 35 3.05 2.69 -16.46
N LYS A 36 2.56 1.50 -16.78
CA LYS A 36 1.21 1.03 -16.37
C LYS A 36 1.09 0.70 -14.87
N ALA A 37 2.21 0.46 -14.18
CA ALA A 37 2.25 0.04 -12.78
C ALA A 37 2.92 1.09 -11.90
N GLY A 38 2.55 1.15 -10.62
CA GLY A 38 3.21 2.02 -9.65
C GLY A 38 3.27 1.35 -8.30
N SER A 39 4.25 1.75 -7.52
CA SER A 39 4.40 1.30 -6.13
C SER A 39 4.14 2.46 -5.17
N ILE A 40 3.39 2.16 -4.12
CA ILE A 40 3.15 3.04 -2.99
C ILE A 40 3.83 2.47 -1.75
N VAL A 41 4.17 3.33 -0.81
CA VAL A 41 4.63 2.95 0.52
C VAL A 41 3.53 3.26 1.51
N VAL A 42 3.26 2.29 2.38
CA VAL A 42 2.35 2.41 3.52
C VAL A 42 3.10 1.97 4.77
N ALA A 43 2.84 2.64 5.89
CA ALA A 43 3.39 2.27 7.18
C ALA A 43 2.32 1.62 8.05
N PHE A 44 2.74 0.68 8.89
CA PHE A 44 1.89 0.00 9.87
C PHE A 44 2.45 0.21 11.27
N ALA A 45 1.58 0.17 12.28
CA ALA A 45 1.97 0.39 13.67
C ALA A 45 2.93 -0.69 14.19
N THR A 46 2.80 -1.92 13.67
CA THR A 46 3.60 -3.07 14.12
C THR A 46 4.24 -3.83 12.95
N GLU A 47 5.40 -4.44 13.22
CA GLU A 47 6.05 -5.34 12.26
C GLU A 47 5.19 -6.58 11.96
N LYS A 48 4.34 -7.00 12.92
CA LYS A 48 3.42 -8.13 12.73
C LYS A 48 2.38 -7.83 11.66
N GLU A 49 1.80 -6.62 11.66
CA GLU A 49 0.87 -6.17 10.61
C GLU A 49 1.59 -6.09 9.26
N ALA A 50 2.76 -5.46 9.20
CA ALA A 50 3.55 -5.40 7.98
C ALA A 50 3.89 -6.80 7.43
N SER A 51 4.27 -7.72 8.30
CA SER A 51 4.57 -9.11 7.94
C SER A 51 3.35 -9.88 7.47
N PHE A 52 2.18 -9.64 8.09
CA PHE A 52 0.92 -10.19 7.64
C PHE A 52 0.60 -9.71 6.21
N CYS A 53 0.79 -8.43 5.93
CA CYS A 53 0.61 -7.84 4.60
C CYS A 53 1.58 -8.41 3.56
N ILE A 54 2.82 -8.72 3.92
CA ILE A 54 3.82 -9.31 3.01
C ILE A 54 3.45 -10.76 2.66
N ARG A 55 2.93 -11.52 3.62
CA ARG A 55 2.55 -12.93 3.43
C ARG A 55 1.24 -13.09 2.67
N ASN A 56 0.34 -12.11 2.79
CA ASN A 56 -0.97 -12.12 2.16
C ASN A 56 -1.01 -11.15 0.97
N ARG A 57 -2.01 -11.26 0.11
CA ARG A 57 -2.28 -10.21 -0.88
C ARG A 57 -3.11 -9.12 -0.21
N VAL A 58 -2.77 -7.87 -0.52
CA VAL A 58 -3.51 -6.70 -0.04
C VAL A 58 -4.34 -6.14 -1.19
N TYR A 59 -5.58 -5.79 -0.90
CA TYR A 59 -6.46 -5.15 -1.88
C TYR A 59 -6.48 -3.64 -1.68
N ILE A 60 -6.21 -2.91 -2.77
CA ILE A 60 -6.19 -1.44 -2.82
C ILE A 60 -6.92 -1.03 -4.11
N ALA A 61 -7.97 -0.21 -4.01
CA ALA A 61 -8.87 0.15 -5.10
C ALA A 61 -9.37 -1.03 -5.94
N GLY A 62 -9.67 -2.17 -5.29
CA GLY A 62 -10.10 -3.41 -5.96
C GLY A 62 -8.97 -4.14 -6.71
N ILE A 63 -7.73 -3.66 -6.64
CA ILE A 63 -6.56 -4.29 -7.23
C ILE A 63 -5.86 -5.14 -6.17
N SER A 64 -5.66 -6.42 -6.47
CA SER A 64 -4.80 -7.30 -5.68
C SER A 64 -3.33 -6.92 -5.88
N ALA A 65 -2.72 -6.30 -4.88
CA ALA A 65 -1.31 -5.90 -4.89
C ALA A 65 -0.40 -6.94 -4.21
N ARG A 66 0.85 -7.02 -4.69
CA ARG A 66 1.94 -7.71 -4.00
C ARG A 66 2.60 -6.71 -3.05
N VAL A 67 2.94 -7.16 -1.85
CA VAL A 67 3.54 -6.32 -0.81
C VAL A 67 4.95 -6.82 -0.52
N GLU A 68 5.89 -5.89 -0.38
CA GLU A 68 7.29 -6.17 -0.06
C GLU A 68 7.81 -5.15 0.96
N LYS A 69 8.84 -5.52 1.72
CA LYS A 69 9.48 -4.63 2.69
C LYS A 69 10.28 -3.56 1.94
N VAL A 70 10.02 -2.29 2.20
CA VAL A 70 10.64 -1.16 1.48
C VAL A 70 12.12 -1.00 1.82
N TYR A 71 12.49 -1.22 3.08
CA TYR A 71 13.87 -1.14 3.56
C TYR A 71 14.27 -2.50 4.14
N SER A 72 15.25 -3.16 3.52
CA SER A 72 15.88 -4.40 4.01
C SER A 72 17.18 -4.10 4.72
#